data_AF-A0A562E0H3-F1
#
_entry.id   AF-A0A562E0H3-F1
#
_cell.length_a   1.000
_cell.length_b   1.000
_cell.length_c   1.000
_cell.angle_alpha   90.00
_cell.angle_beta   90.00
_cell.angle_gamma   90.00
#
_symmetry.space_group_name_H-M   'P 1'
#
loop_
_entity.id
_entity.type
_entity.pdbx_description
1 polymer ?
#
loop_
_entity_poly.entity_id
_entity_poly.type
_entity_poly.pdbx_seq_one_letter_code
_entity_poly.pdbx_strand_id
1 'polypeptide(L)'
;MLASSHGYGFVTRFENLTGRNKAGKALINLAPGATVLQPALVGNLGTDRIVAVTSAGHLLAIPAAELPELDKGKGNKLIDIPRAKLGTERVVAVAAVGPAQKLQVYSGQRTMTLSFKDLDAYLGARATRGGLLPRGWQKVDGLDVE
;
A
#
# COMPACT_ATOMS: atom_id res chain seq x y z
N MET A 1 7.59 -3.54 -3.91
CA MET A 1 6.97 -2.24 -4.21
C MET A 1 7.35 -1.22 -3.15
N LEU A 2 7.31 0.06 -3.53
CA LEU A 2 7.54 1.20 -2.63
C LEU A 2 6.30 2.10 -2.63
N ALA A 3 6.03 2.72 -1.50
CA ALA A 3 4.91 3.62 -1.34
C ALA A 3 5.17 4.71 -0.30
N SER A 4 4.37 5.76 -0.37
CA SER A 4 4.35 6.88 0.56
C SER A 4 3.03 6.95 1.32
N SER A 5 3.07 7.59 2.49
CA SER A 5 1.90 7.80 3.35
C SER A 5 0.81 8.70 2.73
N HIS A 6 1.08 9.35 1.60
CA HIS A 6 0.07 10.09 0.82
C HIS A 6 -0.62 9.24 -0.26
N GLY A 7 -0.37 7.93 -0.28
CA GLY A 7 -1.03 7.01 -1.21
C GLY A 7 -0.46 7.03 -2.62
N TYR A 8 0.83 7.31 -2.77
CA TYR A 8 1.55 7.15 -4.05
C TYR A 8 2.59 6.05 -3.93
N GLY A 9 2.77 5.25 -4.98
CA GLY A 9 3.75 4.17 -5.01
C GLY A 9 3.98 3.61 -6.41
N PHE A 10 4.91 2.66 -6.49
CA PHE A 10 5.26 1.95 -7.73
C PHE A 10 5.90 0.60 -7.42
N VAL A 11 5.84 -0.31 -8.40
CA VAL A 11 6.61 -1.55 -8.36
C VAL A 11 8.02 -1.25 -8.85
N THR A 12 9.03 -1.87 -8.26
CA THR A 12 10.43 -1.77 -8.70
C THR A 12 11.13 -3.07 -8.39
N ARG A 13 12.17 -3.36 -9.18
CA ARG A 13 13.10 -4.47 -8.93
C ARG A 13 14.03 -4.17 -7.76
N PHE A 14 14.54 -5.24 -7.15
CA PHE A 14 15.50 -5.14 -6.05
C PHE A 14 16.81 -4.46 -6.47
N GLU A 15 17.29 -4.73 -7.69
CA GLU A 15 18.52 -4.11 -8.22
C GLU A 15 18.46 -2.57 -8.20
N ASN A 16 17.26 -2.01 -8.41
CA ASN A 16 17.04 -0.57 -8.36
C ASN A 16 17.16 0.03 -6.95
N LEU A 17 17.03 -0.78 -5.89
CA LEU A 17 17.26 -0.36 -4.50
C LEU A 17 18.75 -0.29 -4.16
N THR A 18 19.60 -0.96 -4.93
CA THR A 18 21.04 -0.99 -4.68
C THR A 18 21.74 0.24 -5.26
N GLY A 19 22.73 0.76 -4.53
CA GLY A 19 23.55 1.89 -4.96
C GLY A 19 24.97 1.74 -4.43
N ARG A 20 25.96 2.11 -5.25
CA ARG A 20 27.39 2.01 -4.89
C ARG A 20 27.91 3.29 -4.21
N ASN A 21 27.19 4.40 -4.35
CA ASN A 21 27.60 5.69 -3.85
C ASN A 21 27.31 5.80 -2.35
N LYS A 22 28.27 6.34 -1.59
CA LYS A 22 28.12 6.62 -0.14
C LYS A 22 26.94 7.56 0.16
N ALA A 23 26.61 8.46 -0.76
CA ALA A 23 25.46 9.36 -0.65
C ALA A 23 24.09 8.66 -0.87
N GLY A 24 24.08 7.38 -1.20
CA GLY A 24 22.87 6.62 -1.51
C GLY A 24 22.28 6.92 -2.89
N LYS A 25 21.04 6.46 -3.11
CA LYS A 25 20.27 6.65 -4.35
C LYS A 25 18.92 7.29 -4.00
N ALA A 26 18.60 8.41 -4.63
CA ALA A 26 17.28 9.00 -4.55
C ALA A 26 16.29 8.14 -5.33
N LEU A 27 15.50 7.35 -4.61
CA LEU A 27 14.60 6.35 -5.19
C LEU A 27 13.14 6.78 -5.18
N ILE A 28 12.64 7.27 -4.04
CA ILE A 28 11.27 7.74 -3.89
C ILE A 28 11.24 9.26 -3.66
N ASN A 29 10.42 9.97 -4.43
CA ASN A 29 10.19 11.40 -4.25
C ASN A 29 8.95 11.63 -3.39
N LEU A 30 9.13 12.25 -2.23
CA LEU A 30 8.05 12.50 -1.28
C LEU A 30 7.44 13.88 -1.48
N ALA A 31 6.12 13.97 -1.39
CA ALA A 31 5.45 15.25 -1.22
C ALA A 31 5.77 15.83 0.18
N PRO A 32 5.68 17.16 0.38
CA PRO A 32 5.84 17.74 1.72
C PRO A 32 4.92 17.07 2.75
N GLY A 33 5.48 16.66 3.88
CA GLY A 33 4.75 15.94 4.95
C GLY A 33 4.49 14.46 4.69
N ALA A 34 4.85 13.92 3.52
CA ALA A 34 4.78 12.49 3.24
C ALA A 34 5.98 11.75 3.85
N THR A 35 5.75 10.50 4.21
CA THR A 35 6.76 9.57 4.72
C THR A 35 6.80 8.32 3.86
N VAL A 36 7.93 7.62 3.86
CA VAL A 36 8.06 6.31 3.22
C VAL A 36 7.34 5.25 4.06
N LEU A 37 6.66 4.31 3.40
CA LEU A 37 6.06 3.13 4.03
C LEU A 37 7.02 1.93 3.94
N GLN A 38 6.81 0.92 4.79
CA GLN A 38 7.55 -0.32 4.65
C GLN A 38 7.36 -0.91 3.23
N PRO A 39 8.45 -1.31 2.54
CA PRO A 39 8.34 -1.94 1.24
C PRO A 39 7.57 -3.26 1.32
N ALA A 40 6.66 -3.50 0.38
CA ALA A 40 5.98 -4.80 0.27
C ALA A 40 6.65 -5.65 -0.82
N LEU A 41 6.91 -6.92 -0.54
CA LEU A 41 7.45 -7.85 -1.54
C LEU A 41 6.33 -8.28 -2.49
N VAL A 42 6.46 -7.95 -3.78
CA VAL A 42 5.52 -8.42 -4.81
C VAL A 42 6.07 -9.72 -5.39
N GLY A 43 5.35 -10.82 -5.23
CA GLY A 43 5.79 -12.13 -5.70
C GLY A 43 5.50 -12.33 -7.19
N ASN A 44 4.28 -12.00 -7.61
CA ASN A 44 3.82 -12.18 -8.98
C ASN A 44 2.87 -11.07 -9.44
N LEU A 45 3.31 -10.27 -10.42
CA LEU A 45 2.53 -9.15 -10.97
C LEU A 45 1.20 -9.57 -11.60
N GLY A 46 1.09 -10.81 -12.11
CA GLY A 46 -0.11 -11.31 -12.79
C GLY A 46 -1.20 -11.81 -11.85
N THR A 47 -0.86 -12.16 -10.61
CA THR A 47 -1.80 -12.78 -9.66
C THR A 47 -1.97 -12.01 -8.37
N ASP A 48 -0.95 -11.29 -7.93
CA ASP A 48 -0.97 -10.62 -6.65
C ASP A 48 -1.90 -9.41 -6.69
N ARG A 49 -2.42 -9.07 -5.52
CA ARG A 49 -3.16 -7.83 -5.28
C ARG A 49 -2.33 -6.91 -4.42
N ILE A 50 -2.20 -5.66 -4.85
CA ILE A 50 -1.65 -4.60 -4.01
C ILE A 50 -2.78 -4.07 -3.14
N VAL A 51 -2.54 -4.07 -1.83
CA VAL A 51 -3.46 -3.54 -0.84
C VAL A 51 -2.86 -2.28 -0.23
N ALA A 52 -3.65 -1.21 -0.16
CA ALA A 52 -3.32 -0.01 0.58
C ALA A 52 -4.41 0.27 1.60
N VAL A 53 -4.01 0.66 2.82
CA VAL A 53 -4.95 0.99 3.89
C VAL A 53 -4.61 2.32 4.55
N THR A 54 -5.64 3.11 4.83
CA THR A 54 -5.52 4.41 5.51
C THR A 54 -5.72 4.28 7.02
N SER A 55 -5.23 5.26 7.77
CA SER A 55 -5.44 5.39 9.21
C SER A 55 -6.92 5.53 9.61
N ALA A 56 -7.79 5.84 8.65
CA ALA A 56 -9.25 5.91 8.81
C ALA A 56 -9.97 4.61 8.41
N GLY A 57 -9.22 3.54 8.10
CA GLY A 57 -9.79 2.23 7.76
C GLY A 57 -10.32 2.10 6.34
N HIS A 58 -9.97 3.00 5.41
CA HIS A 58 -10.26 2.77 4.00
C HIS A 58 -9.21 1.82 3.44
N LEU A 59 -9.64 0.68 2.92
CA LEU A 59 -8.82 -0.35 2.30
C LEU A 59 -9.16 -0.44 0.81
N LEU A 60 -8.15 -0.44 -0.03
CA LEU A 60 -8.27 -0.65 -1.46
C LEU A 60 -7.34 -1.78 -1.88
N ALA A 61 -7.89 -2.79 -2.53
CA ALA A 61 -7.14 -3.81 -3.25
C ALA A 61 -7.19 -3.49 -4.76
N ILE A 62 -6.05 -3.60 -5.44
CA ILE A 62 -5.94 -3.49 -6.89
C ILE A 62 -5.11 -4.66 -7.43
N PRO A 63 -5.35 -5.14 -8.66
CA PRO A 63 -4.43 -6.05 -9.33
C PRO A 63 -3.02 -5.44 -9.41
N ALA A 64 -1.98 -6.22 -9.11
CA ALA A 64 -0.60 -5.69 -9.14
C ALA A 64 -0.18 -5.21 -10.53
N ALA A 65 -0.71 -5.83 -11.59
CA ALA A 65 -0.51 -5.40 -12.97
C ALA A 65 -1.01 -3.96 -13.28
N GLU A 66 -1.92 -3.39 -12.47
CA GLU A 66 -2.39 -2.00 -12.67
C GLU A 66 -1.41 -0.94 -12.15
N LEU A 67 -0.39 -1.36 -11.39
CA LEU A 67 0.61 -0.47 -10.84
C LEU A 67 1.88 -0.47 -11.71
N PRO A 68 2.23 0.66 -12.36
CA PRO A 68 3.41 0.71 -13.21
C PRO A 68 4.71 0.39 -12.47
N GLU A 69 5.61 -0.30 -13.16
CA GLU A 69 6.98 -0.49 -12.74
C GLU A 69 7.78 0.78 -13.05
N LEU A 70 8.52 1.31 -12.07
CA LEU A 70 9.40 2.48 -12.23
C LEU A 70 10.73 2.23 -11.53
N ASP A 71 11.80 2.80 -12.07
CA ASP A 71 13.13 2.70 -11.45
C ASP A 71 13.31 3.65 -10.27
N LYS A 72 12.60 4.80 -10.29
CA LYS A 72 12.58 5.84 -9.26
C LYS A 72 11.47 6.86 -9.53
N GLY A 73 11.10 7.64 -8.52
CA GLY A 73 10.23 8.80 -8.65
C GLY A 73 9.17 8.88 -7.56
N LYS A 74 8.13 9.70 -7.79
CA LYS A 74 7.01 9.83 -6.85
C LYS A 74 6.09 8.60 -6.85
N GLY A 75 6.06 7.88 -7.97
CA GLY A 75 5.08 6.82 -8.20
C GLY A 75 3.71 7.34 -8.60
N ASN A 76 2.82 6.40 -8.82
CA ASN A 76 1.44 6.62 -9.22
C ASN A 76 0.52 6.55 -8.00
N LYS A 77 -0.61 7.26 -8.07
CA LYS A 77 -1.61 7.22 -6.99
C LYS A 77 -2.14 5.79 -6.86
N LEU A 78 -2.10 5.25 -5.64
CA LEU A 78 -2.61 3.96 -5.21
C LEU A 78 -4.05 4.12 -4.73
N ILE A 79 -4.23 4.92 -3.67
CA ILE A 79 -5.50 5.20 -2.99
C ILE A 79 -5.68 6.71 -2.83
N ASP A 80 -6.90 7.19 -2.97
CA ASP A 80 -7.20 8.62 -2.83
C ASP A 80 -7.44 9.01 -1.38
N ILE A 81 -6.72 10.04 -0.94
CA ILE A 81 -6.99 10.76 0.29
C ILE A 81 -7.46 12.16 -0.08
N PRO A 82 -8.72 12.54 0.23
CA PRO A 82 -9.23 13.86 -0.03
C PRO A 82 -8.30 14.93 0.53
N ARG A 83 -8.07 16.01 -0.24
CA ARG A 83 -7.12 17.08 0.15
C ARG A 83 -7.40 17.64 1.55
N ALA A 84 -8.68 17.81 1.90
CA ALA A 84 -9.11 18.29 3.22
C ALA A 84 -8.73 17.34 4.38
N LYS A 85 -8.44 16.06 4.10
CA LYS A 85 -8.08 15.05 5.10
C LYS A 85 -6.58 14.73 5.15
N LEU A 86 -5.76 15.28 4.25
CA LEU A 86 -4.31 14.98 4.22
C LEU A 86 -3.57 15.35 5.51
N GLY A 87 -4.11 16.26 6.33
CA GLY A 87 -3.54 16.60 7.63
C GLY A 87 -3.86 15.61 8.75
N THR A 88 -4.90 14.79 8.60
CA THR A 88 -5.42 13.88 9.65
C THR A 88 -5.42 12.42 9.25
N GLU A 89 -5.38 12.15 7.95
CA GLU A 89 -5.43 10.83 7.36
C GLU A 89 -4.21 10.57 6.48
N ARG A 90 -3.68 9.36 6.60
CA ARG A 90 -2.53 8.90 5.81
C ARG A 90 -2.69 7.42 5.50
N VAL A 91 -2.03 6.96 4.44
CA VAL A 91 -1.79 5.52 4.25
C VAL A 91 -0.83 5.07 5.34
N VAL A 92 -1.23 4.04 6.09
CA VAL A 92 -0.44 3.50 7.20
C VAL A 92 0.41 2.32 6.76
N ALA A 93 -0.08 1.52 5.81
CA ALA A 93 0.63 0.36 5.30
C ALA A 93 0.17 0.00 3.89
N VAL A 94 1.06 -0.71 3.19
CA VAL A 94 0.79 -1.37 1.92
C VAL A 94 1.26 -2.82 2.00
N ALA A 95 0.58 -3.70 1.28
CA ALA A 95 0.91 -5.12 1.20
C ALA A 95 0.73 -5.62 -0.24
N ALA A 96 1.41 -6.69 -0.60
CA ALA A 96 1.13 -7.46 -1.80
C ALA A 96 0.72 -8.86 -1.38
N VAL A 97 -0.50 -9.27 -1.76
CA VAL A 97 -1.12 -10.51 -1.29
C VAL A 97 -1.34 -11.41 -2.50
N GLY A 98 -0.74 -12.59 -2.49
CA GLY A 98 -0.94 -13.62 -3.49
C GLY A 98 -2.18 -14.50 -3.22
N PRO A 99 -2.64 -15.31 -4.19
CA PRO A 99 -3.85 -16.14 -4.06
C PRO A 99 -3.85 -17.15 -2.91
N ALA A 100 -2.67 -17.63 -2.50
CA ALA A 100 -2.50 -18.58 -1.40
C ALA A 100 -2.26 -17.90 -0.04
N GLN A 101 -2.18 -16.57 -0.01
CA GLN A 101 -1.85 -15.79 1.17
C GLN A 101 -3.07 -15.14 1.80
N LYS A 102 -2.91 -14.67 3.03
CA LYS A 102 -3.89 -13.92 3.79
C LYS A 102 -3.32 -12.59 4.21
N LEU A 103 -4.17 -11.57 4.28
CA LEU A 103 -3.82 -10.26 4.81
C LEU A 103 -4.20 -10.20 6.29
N GLN A 104 -3.24 -9.89 7.14
CA GLN A 104 -3.47 -9.53 8.53
C GLN A 104 -3.59 -8.01 8.65
N VAL A 105 -4.68 -7.53 9.24
CA VAL A 105 -4.92 -6.12 9.52
C VAL A 105 -4.83 -5.88 11.02
N TYR A 106 -3.89 -5.05 11.45
CA TYR A 106 -3.70 -4.70 12.85
C TYR A 106 -4.44 -3.42 13.20
N SER A 107 -5.22 -3.46 14.29
CA SER A 107 -5.96 -2.33 14.83
C SER A 107 -5.88 -2.36 16.35
N GLY A 108 -4.90 -1.65 16.92
CA GLY A 108 -4.52 -1.72 18.32
C GLY A 108 -4.05 -3.12 18.69
N GLN A 109 -4.68 -3.73 19.71
CA GLN A 109 -4.39 -5.09 20.15
C GLN A 109 -5.14 -6.18 19.38
N ARG A 110 -5.92 -5.81 18.35
CA ARG A 110 -6.76 -6.73 17.59
C ARG A 110 -6.16 -6.97 16.22
N THR A 111 -6.32 -8.21 15.74
CA THR A 111 -5.89 -8.63 14.40
C THR A 111 -7.07 -9.23 13.64
N MET A 112 -7.32 -8.72 12.42
CA MET A 112 -8.33 -9.25 11.50
C MET A 112 -7.61 -9.91 10.32
N THR A 113 -7.95 -11.16 10.05
CA THR A 113 -7.45 -11.87 8.89
C THR A 113 -8.45 -11.76 7.75
N LEU A 114 -8.00 -11.32 6.58
CA LEU A 114 -8.76 -11.34 5.32
C LEU A 114 -8.10 -12.35 4.40
N SER A 115 -8.86 -13.35 3.94
CA SER A 115 -8.37 -14.23 2.87
C SER A 115 -8.26 -13.46 1.55
N PHE A 116 -7.51 -14.00 0.59
CA PHE A 116 -7.44 -13.41 -0.75
C PHE A 116 -8.82 -13.18 -1.38
N LYS A 117 -9.79 -14.06 -1.10
CA LYS A 117 -11.18 -13.92 -1.56
C LYS A 117 -11.93 -12.80 -0.82
N ASP A 118 -11.69 -12.61 0.48
CA ASP A 118 -12.32 -11.51 1.23
C ASP A 118 -11.88 -10.13 0.71
N LEU A 119 -10.69 -10.07 0.07
CA LEU A 119 -10.23 -8.85 -0.61
C LEU A 119 -11.10 -8.48 -1.82
N ASP A 120 -11.93 -9.38 -2.36
CA ASP A 120 -12.87 -9.07 -3.46
C ASP A 120 -13.82 -7.93 -3.07
N ALA A 121 -14.21 -7.85 -1.79
CA ALA A 121 -15.07 -6.78 -1.27
C ALA A 121 -14.41 -5.40 -1.30
N TYR A 122 -13.08 -5.35 -1.42
CA TYR A 122 -12.29 -4.13 -1.45
C TYR A 122 -11.56 -3.95 -2.79
N LEU A 123 -11.81 -4.83 -3.76
CA LEU A 123 -11.26 -4.72 -5.09
C LEU A 123 -11.91 -3.55 -5.82
N GLY A 124 -11.09 -2.65 -6.36
CA GLY A 124 -11.59 -1.49 -7.08
C GLY A 124 -10.55 -0.91 -8.02
N ALA A 125 -10.92 0.14 -8.73
CA ALA A 125 -9.98 0.84 -9.61
C ALA A 125 -8.91 1.56 -8.78
N ARG A 126 -7.67 1.56 -9.29
CA ARG A 126 -6.58 2.36 -8.73
C ARG A 126 -6.98 3.85 -8.64
N ALA A 127 -6.42 4.55 -7.65
CA ALA A 127 -6.67 5.96 -7.36
C ALA A 127 -8.10 6.28 -6.89
N THR A 128 -8.86 5.27 -6.47
CA THR A 128 -10.14 5.45 -5.78
C THR A 128 -9.96 5.47 -4.27
N ARG A 129 -11.05 5.74 -3.55
CA ARG A 129 -11.05 5.92 -2.10
C ARG A 129 -10.89 4.61 -1.30
N GLY A 130 -11.19 3.46 -1.91
CA GLY A 130 -11.28 2.18 -1.20
C GLY A 130 -12.58 2.01 -0.39
N GLY A 131 -12.83 0.76 0.01
CA GLY A 131 -13.95 0.38 0.87
C GLY A 131 -13.60 0.58 2.35
N LEU A 132 -14.61 0.85 3.18
CA LEU A 132 -14.40 1.02 4.62
C LEU A 132 -14.35 -0.35 5.31
N LEU A 133 -13.33 -0.57 6.12
CA LEU A 133 -13.27 -1.73 7.00
C LEU A 133 -14.47 -1.75 7.98
N PRO A 134 -14.88 -2.94 8.47
CA PRO A 134 -16.00 -3.06 9.38
C PRO A 134 -15.78 -2.23 10.65
N ARG A 135 -16.89 -1.84 11.30
CA ARG A 135 -16.83 -1.09 12.57
C ARG A 135 -15.94 -1.82 13.58
N GLY A 136 -15.05 -1.09 14.24
CA GLY A 136 -14.06 -1.63 15.16
C GLY A 136 -12.68 -1.93 14.54
N TRP A 137 -12.54 -1.85 13.22
CA TRP A 137 -11.27 -2.06 12.48
C TRP A 137 -10.78 -0.80 11.75
N GLN A 138 -11.36 0.36 12.05
CA GLN A 138 -11.09 1.61 11.31
C GLN A 138 -9.93 2.44 11.85
N LYS A 139 -9.26 1.96 12.92
CA LYS A 139 -8.02 2.53 13.45
C LYS A 139 -6.87 1.58 13.14
N VAL A 140 -6.47 1.56 11.88
CA VAL A 140 -5.46 0.60 11.40
C VAL A 140 -4.06 1.12 11.70
N ASP A 141 -3.22 0.24 12.24
CA ASP A 141 -1.83 0.54 12.60
C ASP A 141 -0.83 -0.13 11.64
N GLY A 142 -1.23 -1.24 10.99
CA GLY A 142 -0.35 -1.96 10.09
C GLY A 142 -1.04 -3.07 9.31
N LEU A 143 -0.29 -3.63 8.35
CA LEU A 143 -0.65 -4.81 7.57
C LEU A 143 0.51 -5.82 7.63
N ASP A 144 0.18 -7.10 7.55
CA ASP A 144 1.15 -8.17 7.31
C ASP A 144 0.55 -9.23 6.37
N VAL A 145 1.41 -10.06 5.78
CA VAL A 145 1.01 -11.10 4.83
C VAL A 145 1.48 -12.46 5.34
N GLU A 146 0.53 -13.39 5.46
CA GLU A 146 0.75 -14.78 5.88
C GLU A 146 0.56 -15.74 4.71
#